data_AF-A0A8T4ITV2-F1
#
_entry.id   AF-A0A8T4ITV2-F1
#
_cell.length_a   1.000
_cell.length_b   1.000
_cell.length_c   1.000
_cell.angle_alpha   90.00
_cell.angle_beta   90.00
_cell.angle_gamma   90.00
#
_symmetry.space_group_name_H-M   'P 1'
#
loop_
_entity.id
_entity.type
_entity.pdbx_description
1 polymer ?
#
loop_
_entity_poly.entity_id
_entity_poly.type
_entity_poly.pdbx_seq_one_letter_code
_entity_poly.pdbx_strand_id
1 'polypeptide(L)'
;MNTDVAPCPPRLGGWQQTWRLLAAVAVGIPLWLSTGVVLAQEHEVDRWSWFFTGDPLVALVCLAALLWRRRLPLTVATTVAVASTVSTLATGVALLALCSLATRRRPVEIGIVVLVYVIAAQLGLGLYPLPSQPTPLWVQLALPALSAGIAVAMGMAIGARRVEVRSLRERAESAEREQAARAAQARALERNRIAREMHDVLAHRISLVAMQAGVLDHRGNLTADENRVLVRGIVDGSHQALEELRDVLGVLRADQSRPEAPPPSLDRLPELVADARASGLDVA
;
A
#
# COMPACT_ATOMS: atom_id res chain seq x y z
N MET A 1 30.00 8.34 2.60
CA MET A 1 29.24 8.25 3.87
C MET A 1 27.82 8.71 3.57
N ASN A 2 26.98 7.81 3.03
CA ASN A 2 25.59 8.12 2.69
C ASN A 2 24.77 8.05 3.98
N THR A 3 24.28 9.19 4.44
CA THR A 3 23.29 9.26 5.51
C THR A 3 21.94 8.86 4.93
N ASP A 4 21.52 7.62 5.21
CA ASP A 4 20.14 7.19 4.99
C ASP A 4 19.20 8.11 5.78
N VAL A 5 18.55 9.02 5.06
CA VAL A 5 17.47 9.84 5.59
C VAL A 5 16.31 8.91 5.88
N ALA A 6 16.11 8.60 7.16
CA ALA A 6 14.99 7.81 7.64
C ALA A 6 13.67 8.38 7.07
N PRO A 7 12.80 7.56 6.44
CA PRO A 7 11.56 8.05 5.86
C PRO A 7 10.66 8.66 6.94
N CYS A 8 10.28 9.92 6.72
CA CYS A 8 9.38 10.68 7.56
C CYS A 8 8.08 9.86 7.77
N PRO A 9 7.62 9.64 9.02
CA PRO A 9 6.48 8.77 9.28
C PRO A 9 5.24 9.32 8.55
N PRO A 10 4.45 8.45 7.87
CA PRO A 10 3.33 8.90 7.06
C PRO A 10 2.35 9.72 7.90
N ARG A 11 1.95 10.88 7.36
CA ARG A 11 0.90 11.72 7.95
C ARG A 11 -0.40 10.92 7.94
N LEU A 12 -0.83 10.43 9.10
CA LEU A 12 -2.16 9.82 9.26
C LEU A 12 -3.22 10.78 8.68
N GLY A 13 -4.02 10.31 7.73
CA GLY A 13 -5.04 11.12 7.07
C GLY A 13 -6.08 11.63 8.07
N GLY A 14 -6.60 12.84 7.83
CA GLY A 14 -7.57 13.51 8.71
C GLY A 14 -8.76 12.64 9.10
N TRP A 15 -9.19 11.74 8.21
CA TRP A 15 -10.26 10.76 8.45
C TRP A 15 -9.97 9.78 9.60
N GLN A 16 -8.71 9.34 9.78
CA GLN A 16 -8.34 8.48 10.90
C GLN A 16 -8.28 9.25 12.22
N GLN A 17 -8.09 10.57 12.16
CA GLN A 17 -8.08 11.44 13.33
C GLN A 17 -9.52 11.76 13.76
N THR A 18 -10.42 12.05 12.81
CA THR A 18 -11.85 12.30 13.10
C THR A 18 -12.55 11.06 13.65
N TRP A 19 -12.32 9.87 13.08
CA TRP A 19 -12.91 8.62 13.62
C TRP A 19 -12.44 8.30 15.04
N ARG A 20 -11.18 8.59 15.36
CA ARG A 20 -10.63 8.39 16.72
C ARG A 20 -11.21 9.39 17.72
N LEU A 21 -11.42 10.63 17.30
CA LEU A 21 -12.08 11.64 18.12
C LEU A 21 -13.56 11.32 18.33
N LEU A 22 -14.25 10.85 17.29
CA LEU A 22 -15.62 10.34 17.40
C LEU A 22 -15.72 9.14 18.34
N ALA A 23 -14.76 8.20 18.29
CA ALA A 23 -14.72 7.09 19.24
C ALA A 23 -14.47 7.55 20.69
N ALA A 24 -13.66 8.61 20.90
CA ALA A 24 -13.46 9.23 22.22
C ALA A 24 -14.79 9.74 22.78
N VAL A 25 -15.48 10.50 21.94
CA VAL A 25 -16.73 11.17 22.26
C VAL A 25 -17.82 10.12 22.49
N ALA A 26 -17.89 9.07 21.67
CA ALA A 26 -18.84 7.97 21.82
C ALA A 26 -18.65 7.16 23.12
N VAL A 27 -17.42 7.03 23.63
CA VAL A 27 -17.14 6.37 24.92
C VAL A 27 -17.37 7.32 26.10
N GLY A 28 -17.08 8.62 25.93
CA GLY A 28 -17.22 9.64 26.99
C GLY A 28 -18.67 10.08 27.25
N ILE A 29 -19.50 10.21 26.21
CA ILE A 29 -20.90 10.65 26.31
C ILE A 29 -21.76 9.76 27.24
N PRO A 30 -21.75 8.40 27.13
CA PRO A 30 -22.58 7.57 27.99
C PRO A 30 -22.11 7.59 29.45
N LEU A 31 -20.80 7.71 29.70
CA LEU A 31 -20.25 7.87 31.05
C LEU A 31 -20.70 9.22 31.66
N TRP A 32 -20.66 10.29 30.87
CA TRP A 32 -21.11 11.62 31.28
C TRP A 32 -22.62 11.66 31.56
N LEU A 33 -23.43 11.05 30.70
CA LEU A 33 -24.87 10.92 30.90
C LEU A 33 -25.20 10.11 32.15
N SER A 34 -24.48 9.00 32.39
CA SER A 34 -24.63 8.19 33.60
C SER A 34 -24.35 9.00 34.87
N THR A 35 -23.25 9.74 34.92
CA THR A 35 -22.88 10.57 36.07
C THR A 35 -23.85 11.74 36.23
N GLY A 36 -24.31 12.34 35.13
CA GLY A 36 -25.32 13.40 35.13
C GLY A 36 -26.67 12.95 35.69
N VAL A 37 -27.12 11.72 35.38
CA VAL A 37 -28.36 11.16 35.94
C VAL A 37 -28.25 10.94 37.45
N VAL A 38 -27.09 10.51 37.94
CA VAL A 38 -26.85 10.32 39.38
C VAL A 38 -26.78 11.67 40.12
N LEU A 39 -26.07 12.65 39.56
CA LEU A 39 -26.02 14.02 40.11
C LEU A 39 -27.37 14.76 40.02
N ALA A 40 -28.21 14.44 39.04
CA ALA A 40 -29.56 15.00 38.92
C ALA A 40 -30.51 14.56 40.05
N GLN A 41 -30.19 13.49 40.78
CA GLN A 41 -30.97 13.08 41.96
C GLN A 41 -30.68 13.96 43.19
N GLU A 42 -29.55 14.67 43.24
CA GLU A 42 -29.18 15.54 44.35
C GLU A 42 -29.42 17.02 44.00
N HIS A 43 -30.35 17.67 44.72
CA HIS A 43 -30.74 19.08 44.51
C HIS A 43 -29.70 20.09 45.05
N GLU A 44 -28.41 19.91 44.75
CA GLU A 44 -27.38 20.92 45.05
C GLU A 44 -27.02 21.76 43.82
N VAL A 45 -27.56 22.99 43.81
CA VAL A 45 -27.57 23.92 42.67
C VAL A 45 -26.16 24.33 42.22
N ASP A 46 -25.19 24.43 43.13
CA ASP A 46 -23.80 24.82 42.82
C ASP A 46 -23.00 23.69 42.14
N ARG A 47 -23.34 22.42 42.40
CA ARG A 47 -22.65 21.26 41.80
C ARG A 47 -23.12 21.01 40.37
N TRP A 48 -24.36 21.37 40.09
CA TRP A 48 -24.98 21.29 38.76
C TRP A 48 -24.36 22.25 37.74
N SER A 49 -24.04 23.49 38.16
CA SER A 49 -23.48 24.51 37.26
C SER A 49 -22.06 24.15 36.80
N TRP A 50 -21.21 23.67 37.70
CA TRP A 50 -19.85 23.21 37.39
C TRP A 50 -19.85 21.95 36.49
N PHE A 51 -20.78 21.02 36.70
CA PHE A 51 -20.87 19.81 35.89
C PHE A 51 -21.25 20.10 34.43
N PHE A 52 -22.14 21.07 34.18
CA PHE A 52 -22.56 21.44 32.83
C PHE A 52 -21.58 22.38 32.11
N THR A 53 -20.85 23.23 32.83
CA THR A 53 -19.97 24.24 32.19
C THR A 53 -18.48 23.92 32.31
N GLY A 54 -18.02 23.44 33.47
CA GLY A 54 -16.62 23.14 33.74
C GLY A 54 -16.12 21.85 33.09
N ASP A 55 -16.91 20.77 33.20
CA ASP A 55 -16.53 19.44 32.67
C ASP A 55 -16.25 19.43 31.14
N PRO A 56 -17.10 20.03 30.27
CA PRO A 56 -16.83 20.07 28.83
C PRO A 56 -15.65 21.00 28.45
N LEU A 57 -15.38 22.06 29.21
CA LEU A 57 -14.23 22.93 28.97
C LEU A 57 -12.91 22.18 29.27
N VAL A 58 -12.86 21.45 30.39
CA VAL A 58 -11.69 20.61 30.73
C VAL A 58 -11.50 19.51 29.69
N ALA A 59 -12.59 18.90 29.22
CA ALA A 59 -12.56 17.91 28.15
C ALA A 59 -11.98 18.48 26.85
N LEU A 60 -12.41 19.69 26.44
CA LEU A 60 -11.89 20.39 25.26
C LEU A 60 -10.40 20.69 25.37
N VAL A 61 -9.92 21.13 26.53
CA VAL A 61 -8.49 21.37 26.78
C VAL A 61 -7.70 20.06 26.70
N CYS A 62 -8.21 18.97 27.28
CA CYS A 62 -7.58 17.65 27.19
C CYS A 62 -7.55 17.11 25.74
N LEU A 63 -8.60 17.39 24.96
CA LEU A 63 -8.72 16.99 23.56
C LEU A 63 -7.76 17.81 22.67
N ALA A 64 -7.56 19.09 22.98
CA ALA A 64 -6.50 19.91 22.38
C ALA A 64 -5.09 19.40 22.76
N ALA A 65 -4.88 18.98 24.01
CA ALA A 65 -3.61 18.39 24.45
C ALA A 65 -3.26 17.09 23.70
N LEU A 66 -4.26 16.30 23.28
CA LEU A 66 -4.04 15.12 22.44
C LEU A 66 -3.42 15.44 21.07
N LEU A 67 -3.52 16.68 20.57
CA LEU A 67 -2.85 17.10 19.34
C LEU A 67 -1.32 17.05 19.49
N TRP A 68 -0.80 17.26 20.71
CA TRP A 68 0.62 17.14 21.04
C TRP A 68 1.07 15.71 21.36
N ARG A 69 0.19 14.70 21.32
CA ARG A 69 0.53 13.29 21.66
C ARG A 69 1.64 12.70 20.79
N ARG A 70 1.91 13.30 19.62
CA ARG A 70 2.99 12.86 18.73
C ARG A 70 4.37 13.24 19.27
N ARG A 71 4.50 14.40 19.93
CA ARG A 71 5.77 14.92 20.45
C ARG A 71 6.06 14.43 21.87
N LEU A 72 5.05 14.44 22.74
CA LEU A 72 5.21 14.06 24.15
C LEU A 72 4.08 13.11 24.60
N PRO A 73 4.12 11.83 24.19
CA PRO A 73 3.01 10.89 24.45
C PRO A 73 2.81 10.59 25.93
N LEU A 74 3.90 10.54 26.71
CA LEU A 74 3.87 10.27 28.14
C LEU A 74 3.24 11.42 28.92
N THR A 75 3.73 12.65 28.71
CA THR A 75 3.25 13.82 29.45
C THR A 75 1.77 14.05 29.22
N VAL A 76 1.32 13.95 27.95
CA VAL A 76 -0.09 14.10 27.59
C VAL A 76 -0.94 13.00 28.22
N ALA A 77 -0.48 11.75 28.23
CA ALA A 77 -1.23 10.66 28.84
C ALA A 77 -1.34 10.82 30.36
N THR A 78 -0.26 11.23 31.04
CA THR A 78 -0.28 11.50 32.48
C THR A 78 -1.13 12.71 32.84
N THR A 79 -1.06 13.81 32.08
CA THR A 79 -1.86 15.01 32.37
C THR A 79 -3.35 14.75 32.19
N VAL A 80 -3.73 13.99 31.16
CA VAL A 80 -5.14 13.66 30.92
C VAL A 80 -5.64 12.65 31.96
N ALA A 81 -4.80 11.69 32.39
CA ALA A 81 -5.14 10.78 33.48
C ALA A 81 -5.34 11.53 34.81
N VAL A 82 -4.49 12.51 35.13
CA VAL A 82 -4.70 13.37 36.32
C VAL A 82 -5.97 14.21 36.18
N ALA A 83 -6.22 14.79 34.99
CA ALA A 83 -7.43 15.58 34.72
C ALA A 83 -8.73 14.76 34.88
N SER A 84 -8.70 13.44 34.63
CA SER A 84 -9.87 12.57 34.86
C SER A 84 -10.30 12.46 36.33
N THR A 85 -9.46 12.88 37.28
CA THR A 85 -9.85 12.99 38.70
C THR A 85 -10.96 14.02 38.91
N VAL A 86 -10.94 15.11 38.13
CA VAL A 86 -11.82 16.28 38.28
C VAL A 86 -12.91 16.33 37.21
N SER A 87 -12.71 15.63 36.09
CA SER A 87 -13.57 15.68 34.91
C SER A 87 -13.96 14.28 34.44
N THR A 88 -15.27 13.99 34.43
CA THR A 88 -15.79 12.69 34.00
C THR A 88 -15.57 12.48 32.51
N LEU A 89 -15.80 13.53 31.71
CA LEU A 89 -15.52 13.53 30.27
C LEU A 89 -14.04 13.28 29.94
N ALA A 90 -13.11 13.76 30.77
CA ALA A 90 -11.67 13.53 30.59
C ALA A 90 -11.28 12.04 30.74
N THR A 91 -12.11 11.21 31.39
CA THR A 91 -11.90 9.75 31.50
C THR A 91 -11.87 9.09 30.13
N GLY A 92 -12.80 9.44 29.22
CA GLY A 92 -12.81 8.92 27.85
C GLY A 92 -11.56 9.33 27.06
N VAL A 93 -11.08 10.56 27.29
CA VAL A 93 -9.84 11.08 26.68
C VAL A 93 -8.62 10.35 27.23
N ALA A 94 -8.59 10.04 28.52
CA ALA A 94 -7.52 9.28 29.19
C ALA A 94 -7.42 7.85 28.63
N LEU A 95 -8.55 7.17 28.46
CA LEU A 95 -8.60 5.82 27.86
C LEU A 95 -8.12 5.83 26.40
N LEU A 96 -8.45 6.86 25.63
CA LEU A 96 -7.89 7.02 24.29
C LEU A 96 -6.39 7.30 24.28
N ALA A 97 -5.90 8.11 25.21
CA ALA A 97 -4.48 8.37 25.38
C ALA A 97 -3.73 7.07 25.73
N LEU A 98 -4.28 6.27 26.64
CA LEU A 98 -3.80 4.94 27.02
C LEU A 98 -3.80 3.96 25.83
N CYS A 99 -4.91 3.85 25.10
CA CYS A 99 -5.00 3.02 23.90
C CYS A 99 -3.96 3.46 22.85
N SER A 100 -3.77 4.77 22.66
CA SER A 100 -2.71 5.28 21.80
C SER A 100 -1.31 4.94 22.31
N LEU A 101 -1.04 5.08 23.61
CA LEU A 101 0.26 4.78 24.18
C LEU A 101 0.59 3.28 24.08
N ALA A 102 -0.42 2.42 24.27
CA ALA A 102 -0.31 0.98 24.12
C ALA A 102 0.13 0.54 22.71
N THR A 103 -0.17 1.34 21.67
CA THR A 103 0.35 1.06 20.32
C THR A 103 1.88 1.15 20.22
N ARG A 104 2.56 1.85 21.14
CA ARG A 104 4.04 1.97 21.19
C ARG A 104 4.74 0.77 21.84
N ARG A 105 3.99 -0.17 22.43
CA ARG A 105 4.49 -1.41 23.05
C ARG A 105 5.62 -1.21 24.09
N ARG A 106 5.57 -0.11 24.85
CA ARG A 106 6.49 0.14 25.97
C ARG A 106 5.80 -0.21 27.30
N PRO A 107 6.00 -1.41 27.87
CA PRO A 107 5.20 -1.90 28.99
C PRO A 107 5.36 -1.03 30.25
N VAL A 108 6.56 -0.49 30.48
CA VAL A 108 6.84 0.39 31.63
C VAL A 108 6.03 1.69 31.54
N GLU A 109 6.00 2.33 30.36
CA GLU A 109 5.21 3.55 30.13
C GLU A 109 3.71 3.30 30.31
N ILE A 110 3.22 2.16 29.81
CA ILE A 110 1.82 1.76 29.97
C ILE A 110 1.49 1.53 31.44
N GLY A 111 2.34 0.80 32.18
CA GLY A 111 2.15 0.52 33.60
C GLY A 111 2.06 1.79 34.44
N ILE A 112 2.94 2.78 34.19
CA ILE A 112 2.92 4.06 34.89
C ILE A 112 1.59 4.80 34.65
N VAL A 113 1.14 4.91 33.40
CA VAL A 113 -0.10 5.65 33.10
C VAL A 113 -1.34 4.92 33.61
N VAL A 114 -1.37 3.58 33.56
CA VAL A 114 -2.45 2.78 34.15
C VAL A 114 -2.51 3.00 35.66
N LEU A 115 -1.36 2.98 36.34
CA LEU A 115 -1.29 3.26 37.77
C LEU A 115 -1.81 4.66 38.11
N VAL A 116 -1.36 5.69 37.38
CA VAL A 116 -1.82 7.07 37.55
C VAL A 116 -3.33 7.18 37.32
N TYR A 117 -3.87 6.51 36.29
CA TYR A 117 -5.31 6.50 36.00
C TYR A 117 -6.12 5.83 37.12
N VAL A 118 -5.66 4.69 37.64
CA VAL A 118 -6.35 4.00 38.75
C VAL A 118 -6.32 4.85 40.02
N ILE A 119 -5.18 5.48 40.35
CA ILE A 119 -5.06 6.40 41.49
C ILE A 119 -5.98 7.62 41.31
N ALA A 120 -6.00 8.21 40.12
CA ALA A 120 -6.88 9.34 39.77
C ALA A 120 -8.36 8.96 39.95
N ALA A 121 -8.76 7.76 39.52
CA ALA A 121 -10.12 7.27 39.73
C ALA A 121 -10.49 7.12 41.21
N GLN A 122 -9.56 6.65 42.05
CA GLN A 122 -9.78 6.57 43.52
C GLN A 122 -9.90 7.95 44.16
N LEU A 123 -9.08 8.92 43.75
CA LEU A 123 -9.14 10.29 44.26
C LEU A 123 -10.45 10.99 43.83
N GLY A 124 -10.95 10.70 42.62
CA GLY A 124 -12.21 11.25 42.11
C GLY A 124 -13.44 10.83 42.94
N LEU A 125 -13.45 9.60 43.46
CA LEU A 125 -14.49 9.12 44.37
C LEU A 125 -14.56 9.93 45.68
N GLY A 126 -13.43 10.47 46.14
CA GLY A 126 -13.38 11.36 47.32
C GLY A 126 -13.91 12.76 47.05
N LEU A 127 -13.85 13.23 45.80
CA LEU A 127 -14.38 14.54 45.38
C LEU A 127 -15.89 14.47 45.07
N TYR A 128 -16.37 13.32 44.62
CA TYR A 128 -17.78 13.06 44.28
C TYR A 128 -18.31 11.84 45.05
N PRO A 129 -18.57 11.95 46.37
CA PRO A 129 -19.09 10.85 47.16
C PRO A 129 -20.48 10.45 46.64
N LEU A 130 -20.62 9.21 46.17
CA LEU A 130 -21.89 8.65 45.71
C LEU A 130 -22.78 8.31 46.93
N PRO A 131 -24.07 8.71 46.97
CA PRO A 131 -24.92 8.52 48.16
C PRO A 131 -25.45 7.08 48.38
N SER A 132 -25.03 6.09 47.59
CA SER A 132 -25.51 4.70 47.74
C SER A 132 -24.47 3.83 48.42
N GLN A 133 -24.97 2.79 49.11
CA GLN A 133 -24.26 1.84 49.98
C GLN A 133 -22.76 1.65 49.72
N PRO A 134 -21.93 1.45 50.76
CA PRO A 134 -20.48 1.32 50.62
C PRO A 134 -20.14 0.30 49.53
N THR A 135 -19.74 0.81 48.37
CA THR A 135 -19.34 -0.05 47.27
C THR A 135 -18.10 -0.80 47.71
N PRO A 136 -18.01 -2.12 47.53
CA PRO A 136 -16.85 -2.87 47.96
C PRO A 136 -15.59 -2.32 47.30
N LEU A 137 -14.48 -2.22 48.04
CA LEU A 137 -13.20 -1.72 47.51
C LEU A 137 -12.74 -2.46 46.25
N TRP A 138 -13.04 -3.76 46.16
CA TRP A 138 -12.73 -4.56 44.97
C TRP A 138 -13.49 -4.09 43.72
N VAL A 139 -14.74 -3.63 43.85
CA VAL A 139 -15.53 -3.06 42.72
C VAL A 139 -14.93 -1.74 42.28
N GLN A 140 -14.58 -0.88 43.26
CA GLN A 140 -13.99 0.44 43.01
C GLN A 140 -12.64 0.34 42.30
N LEU A 141 -11.86 -0.71 42.57
CA LEU A 141 -10.59 -0.98 41.89
C LEU A 141 -10.78 -1.71 40.56
N ALA A 142 -11.74 -2.64 40.47
CA ALA A 142 -11.96 -3.47 39.29
C ALA A 142 -12.43 -2.65 38.09
N LEU A 143 -13.34 -1.69 38.26
CA LEU A 143 -13.89 -0.90 37.15
C LEU A 143 -12.83 -0.05 36.41
N PRO A 144 -12.01 0.77 37.09
CA PRO A 144 -10.90 1.49 36.45
C PRO A 144 -9.84 0.55 35.88
N ALA A 145 -9.50 -0.53 36.58
CA ALA A 145 -8.52 -1.49 36.11
C ALA A 145 -8.99 -2.22 34.83
N LEU A 146 -10.25 -2.63 34.77
CA LEU A 146 -10.85 -3.30 33.60
C LEU A 146 -10.95 -2.35 32.41
N SER A 147 -11.43 -1.12 32.61
CA SER A 147 -11.51 -0.13 31.53
C SER A 147 -10.13 0.22 30.96
N ALA A 148 -9.13 0.43 31.82
CA ALA A 148 -7.74 0.62 31.40
C ALA A 148 -7.20 -0.63 30.68
N GLY A 149 -7.47 -1.83 31.20
CA GLY A 149 -7.08 -3.10 30.58
C GLY A 149 -7.66 -3.29 29.18
N ILE A 150 -8.95 -2.98 28.99
CA ILE A 150 -9.62 -3.02 27.67
C ILE A 150 -8.97 -2.03 26.70
N ALA A 151 -8.71 -0.80 27.15
CA ALA A 151 -8.06 0.21 26.32
C ALA A 151 -6.64 -0.20 25.89
N VAL A 152 -5.87 -0.79 26.81
CA VAL A 152 -4.53 -1.32 26.55
C VAL A 152 -4.57 -2.50 25.59
N ALA A 153 -5.48 -3.46 25.81
CA ALA A 153 -5.67 -4.61 24.92
C ALA A 153 -6.04 -4.17 23.49
N MET A 154 -6.97 -3.22 23.36
CA MET A 154 -7.35 -2.65 22.07
C MET A 154 -6.17 -1.94 21.39
N GLY A 155 -5.40 -1.15 22.13
CA GLY A 155 -4.20 -0.50 21.60
C GLY A 155 -3.14 -1.50 21.10
N MET A 156 -2.92 -2.59 21.84
CA MET A 156 -2.01 -3.66 21.44
C MET A 156 -2.52 -4.41 20.19
N ALA A 157 -3.82 -4.72 20.12
CA ALA A 157 -4.44 -5.36 18.97
C ALA A 157 -4.34 -4.50 17.70
N ILE A 158 -4.59 -3.19 17.80
CA ILE A 158 -4.41 -2.24 16.69
C ILE A 158 -2.93 -2.19 16.27
N GLY A 159 -2.00 -2.17 17.23
CA GLY A 159 -0.57 -2.21 16.96
C GLY A 159 -0.16 -3.49 16.22
N ALA A 160 -0.67 -4.65 16.65
CA ALA A 160 -0.41 -5.94 16.02
C ALA A 160 -0.93 -6.01 14.58
N ARG A 161 -2.21 -5.63 14.36
CA ARG A 161 -2.78 -5.60 13.00
C ARG A 161 -2.04 -4.67 12.06
N ARG A 162 -1.53 -3.53 12.54
CA ARG A 162 -0.74 -2.61 11.70
C ARG A 162 0.58 -3.21 11.23
N VAL A 163 1.26 -3.97 12.10
CA VAL A 163 2.50 -4.67 11.74
C VAL A 163 2.22 -5.78 10.73
N GLU A 164 1.14 -6.54 10.93
CA GLU A 164 0.72 -7.61 10.02
C GLU A 164 0.32 -7.08 8.63
N VAL A 165 -0.50 -6.04 8.56
CA VAL A 165 -0.88 -5.43 7.28
C VAL A 165 0.34 -4.87 6.55
N ARG A 166 1.29 -4.29 7.30
CA ARG A 166 2.53 -3.78 6.72
C ARG A 166 3.39 -4.92 6.15
N SER A 167 3.53 -6.03 6.88
CA SER A 167 4.31 -7.17 6.39
C SER A 167 3.65 -7.84 5.19
N LEU A 168 2.33 -7.95 5.15
CA LEU A 168 1.59 -8.44 3.99
C LEU A 168 1.77 -7.54 2.76
N ARG A 169 1.75 -6.22 2.95
CA ARG A 169 2.00 -5.26 1.87
C ARG A 169 3.42 -5.36 1.33
N GLU A 170 4.43 -5.43 2.21
CA GLU A 170 5.83 -5.60 1.82
C GLU A 170 6.03 -6.93 1.06
N ARG A 171 5.37 -8.01 1.49
CA ARG A 171 5.37 -9.29 0.77
C ARG A 171 4.70 -9.20 -0.60
N ALA A 172 3.55 -8.56 -0.70
CA ALA A 172 2.85 -8.36 -1.97
C ALA A 172 3.71 -7.57 -2.97
N GLU A 173 4.30 -6.45 -2.53
CA GLU A 173 5.22 -5.66 -3.36
C GLU A 173 6.47 -6.46 -3.79
N SER A 174 7.00 -7.33 -2.92
CA SER A 174 8.11 -8.21 -3.29
C SER A 174 7.72 -9.28 -4.31
N ALA A 175 6.52 -9.86 -4.17
CA ALA A 175 6.00 -10.87 -5.08
C ALA A 175 5.70 -10.29 -6.46
N GLU A 176 5.14 -9.07 -6.53
CA GLU A 176 4.93 -8.35 -7.79
C GLU A 176 6.24 -8.09 -8.54
N ARG A 177 7.28 -7.64 -7.81
CA ARG A 177 8.62 -7.44 -8.41
C ARG A 177 9.21 -8.74 -8.92
N GLU A 178 9.07 -9.83 -8.16
CA GLU A 178 9.57 -11.14 -8.58
C GLU A 178 8.83 -11.69 -9.80
N GLN A 179 7.49 -11.54 -9.85
CA GLN A 179 6.70 -11.93 -11.02
C GLN A 179 7.09 -11.13 -12.26
N ALA A 180 7.27 -9.81 -12.13
CA ALA A 180 7.73 -8.96 -13.22
C ALA A 180 9.13 -9.38 -13.73
N ALA A 181 10.04 -9.69 -12.82
CA ALA A 181 11.38 -10.18 -13.17
C ALA A 181 11.33 -11.55 -13.88
N ARG A 182 10.52 -12.50 -13.37
CA ARG A 182 10.32 -13.81 -14.00
C ARG A 182 9.70 -13.69 -15.39
N ALA A 183 8.71 -12.80 -15.57
CA ALA A 183 8.09 -12.57 -16.87
C ALA A 183 9.09 -11.96 -17.88
N ALA A 184 9.91 -11.00 -17.44
CA ALA A 184 10.97 -10.43 -18.27
C ALA A 184 12.03 -11.48 -18.66
N GLN A 185 12.43 -12.32 -17.72
CA GLN A 185 13.38 -13.42 -17.96
C GLN A 185 12.80 -14.44 -18.94
N ALA A 186 11.54 -14.85 -18.77
CA ALA A 186 10.86 -15.77 -19.68
C ALA A 186 10.80 -15.20 -21.11
N ARG A 187 10.45 -13.92 -21.27
CA ARG A 187 10.47 -13.24 -22.58
C ARG A 187 11.87 -13.22 -23.19
N ALA A 188 12.91 -12.95 -22.40
CA ALA A 188 14.28 -12.94 -22.89
C ALA A 188 14.78 -14.34 -23.29
N LEU A 189 14.40 -15.38 -22.55
CA LEU A 189 14.71 -16.77 -22.90
C LEU A 189 14.02 -17.17 -24.19
N GLU A 190 12.75 -16.82 -24.34
CA GLU A 190 11.97 -17.11 -25.55
C GLU A 190 12.53 -16.41 -26.78
N ARG A 191 12.91 -15.13 -26.66
CA ARG A 191 13.61 -14.42 -27.75
C ARG A 191 14.92 -15.10 -28.14
N ASN A 192 15.70 -15.59 -27.18
CA ASN A 192 16.93 -16.34 -27.45
C ASN A 192 16.68 -17.72 -28.07
N ARG A 193 15.55 -18.36 -27.76
CA ARG A 193 15.12 -19.63 -28.37
C ARG A 193 14.76 -19.39 -29.84
N ILE A 194 13.90 -18.40 -30.11
CA ILE A 194 13.52 -18.01 -31.48
C ILE A 194 14.76 -17.66 -32.30
N ALA A 195 15.67 -16.84 -31.77
CA ALA A 195 16.89 -16.48 -32.49
C ALA A 195 17.76 -17.71 -32.85
N ARG A 196 17.84 -18.72 -31.98
CA ARG A 196 18.57 -19.97 -32.25
C ARG A 196 17.88 -20.83 -33.30
N GLU A 197 16.57 -21.07 -33.16
CA GLU A 197 15.80 -21.83 -34.14
C GLU A 197 15.88 -21.20 -35.54
N MET A 198 15.83 -19.86 -35.60
CA MET A 198 16.00 -19.11 -36.85
C MET A 198 17.44 -19.21 -37.39
N HIS A 199 18.46 -19.14 -36.53
CA HIS A 199 19.84 -19.28 -36.95
C HIS A 199 20.13 -20.67 -37.53
N ASP A 200 19.58 -21.73 -36.93
CA ASP A 200 19.78 -23.10 -37.39
C ASP A 200 19.16 -23.34 -38.78
N VAL A 201 17.93 -22.84 -39.00
CA VAL A 201 17.27 -22.90 -40.31
C VAL A 201 18.05 -22.12 -41.36
N LEU A 202 18.47 -20.89 -41.03
CA LEU A 202 19.24 -20.04 -41.94
C LEU A 202 20.60 -20.66 -42.29
N ALA A 203 21.32 -21.18 -41.29
CA ALA A 203 22.62 -21.82 -41.47
C ALA A 203 22.51 -23.06 -42.37
N HIS A 204 21.45 -23.86 -42.21
CA HIS A 204 21.20 -25.02 -43.05
C HIS A 204 20.98 -24.62 -44.52
N ARG A 205 20.14 -23.60 -44.79
CA ARG A 205 19.88 -23.11 -46.14
C ARG A 205 21.13 -22.54 -46.82
N ILE A 206 21.90 -21.72 -46.10
CA ILE A 206 23.16 -21.17 -46.61
C ILE A 206 24.16 -22.29 -46.92
N SER A 207 24.22 -23.32 -46.08
CA SER A 207 25.09 -24.48 -46.31
C SER A 207 24.70 -25.25 -47.57
N LEU A 208 23.39 -25.42 -47.85
CA LEU A 208 22.91 -26.05 -49.09
C LEU A 208 23.26 -25.23 -50.33
N VAL A 209 23.05 -23.91 -50.28
CA VAL A 209 23.40 -23.00 -51.39
C VAL A 209 24.91 -23.03 -51.64
N ALA A 210 25.73 -22.96 -50.58
CA ALA A 210 27.19 -23.02 -50.69
C ALA A 210 27.67 -24.36 -51.27
N MET A 211 27.06 -25.48 -50.88
CA MET A 211 27.35 -26.79 -51.47
C MET A 211 26.99 -26.85 -52.97
N GLN A 212 25.80 -26.37 -53.36
CA GLN A 212 25.39 -26.35 -54.77
C GLN A 212 26.31 -25.47 -55.62
N ALA A 213 26.73 -24.31 -55.10
CA ALA A 213 27.69 -23.44 -55.75
C ALA A 213 29.09 -24.09 -55.87
N GLY A 214 29.55 -24.77 -54.82
CA GLY A 214 30.82 -25.51 -54.86
C GLY A 214 30.83 -26.66 -55.87
N VAL A 215 29.68 -27.33 -56.09
CA VAL A 215 29.54 -28.35 -57.13
C VAL A 215 29.68 -27.73 -58.53
N LEU A 216 29.08 -26.55 -58.76
CA LEU A 216 29.20 -25.82 -60.03
C LEU A 216 30.64 -25.36 -60.32
N ASP A 217 31.37 -24.92 -59.29
CA ASP A 217 32.75 -24.43 -59.44
C ASP A 217 33.74 -25.57 -59.74
N HIS A 218 33.53 -26.76 -59.14
CA HIS A 218 34.50 -27.85 -59.21
C HIS A 218 34.21 -28.91 -60.29
N ARG A 219 32.96 -29.06 -60.76
CA ARG A 219 32.60 -30.03 -61.83
C ARG A 219 32.45 -29.36 -63.18
N GLY A 220 33.50 -29.44 -64.01
CA GLY A 220 33.52 -28.88 -65.37
C GLY A 220 32.74 -29.65 -66.44
N ASN A 221 32.19 -30.82 -66.11
CA ASN A 221 31.59 -31.78 -67.05
C ASN A 221 30.09 -32.06 -66.75
N LEU A 222 29.38 -31.08 -66.19
CA LEU A 222 27.93 -31.11 -66.00
C LEU A 222 27.19 -30.96 -67.34
N THR A 223 26.08 -31.69 -67.50
CA THR A 223 25.16 -31.47 -68.62
C THR A 223 24.42 -30.14 -68.49
N ALA A 224 23.88 -29.64 -69.61
CA ALA A 224 23.14 -28.36 -69.61
C ALA A 224 21.92 -28.37 -68.68
N ASP A 225 21.25 -29.53 -68.53
CA ASP A 225 20.11 -29.67 -67.62
C ASP A 225 20.54 -29.71 -66.15
N GLU A 226 21.60 -30.45 -65.80
CA GLU A 226 22.13 -30.48 -64.42
C GLU A 226 22.59 -29.09 -63.96
N ASN A 227 23.26 -28.35 -64.85
CA ASN A 227 23.69 -26.99 -64.57
C ASN A 227 22.48 -26.06 -64.32
N ARG A 228 21.44 -26.16 -65.17
CA ARG A 228 20.21 -25.38 -65.02
C ARG A 228 19.48 -25.68 -63.69
N VAL A 229 19.48 -26.94 -63.25
CA VAL A 229 18.88 -27.36 -61.96
C VAL A 229 19.65 -26.79 -60.77
N LEU A 230 20.99 -26.88 -60.77
CA LEU A 230 21.82 -26.33 -59.69
C LEU A 230 21.71 -24.81 -59.58
N VAL A 231 21.74 -24.10 -60.71
CA VAL A 231 21.57 -22.63 -60.73
C VAL A 231 20.19 -22.23 -60.22
N ARG A 232 19.11 -22.94 -60.62
CA ARG A 232 17.77 -22.70 -60.06
C ARG A 232 17.75 -22.93 -58.55
N GLY A 233 18.35 -24.02 -58.06
CA GLY A 233 18.44 -24.33 -56.63
C GLY A 233 19.11 -23.22 -55.82
N ILE A 234 20.20 -22.62 -56.35
CA ILE A 234 20.89 -21.49 -55.72
C ILE A 234 20.00 -20.24 -55.69
N VAL A 235 19.32 -19.91 -56.79
CA VAL A 235 18.43 -18.74 -56.87
C VAL A 235 17.26 -18.90 -55.90
N ASP A 236 16.57 -20.03 -55.94
CA ASP A 236 15.41 -20.32 -55.08
C ASP A 236 15.83 -20.35 -53.60
N GLY A 237 16.94 -21.02 -53.28
CA GLY A 237 17.48 -21.08 -51.92
C GLY A 237 17.91 -19.72 -51.37
N SER A 238 18.49 -18.85 -52.22
CA SER A 238 18.88 -17.49 -51.84
C SER A 238 17.68 -16.58 -51.61
N HIS A 239 16.66 -16.66 -52.47
CA HIS A 239 15.40 -15.92 -52.28
C HIS A 239 14.71 -16.30 -50.98
N GLN A 240 14.60 -17.60 -50.71
CA GLN A 240 13.91 -18.09 -49.51
C GLN A 240 14.67 -17.74 -48.22
N ALA A 241 16.01 -17.77 -48.23
CA ALA A 241 16.81 -17.33 -47.09
C ALA A 241 16.67 -15.81 -46.82
N LEU A 242 16.54 -14.99 -47.87
CA LEU A 242 16.30 -13.54 -47.75
C LEU A 242 14.91 -13.22 -47.19
N GLU A 243 13.88 -13.99 -47.57
CA GLU A 243 12.53 -13.84 -47.01
C GLU A 243 12.50 -14.15 -45.51
N GLU A 244 13.09 -15.27 -45.08
CA GLU A 244 13.18 -15.63 -43.66
C GLU A 244 13.93 -14.59 -42.82
N LEU A 245 15.03 -14.03 -43.35
CA LEU A 245 15.76 -12.95 -42.67
C LEU A 245 14.91 -11.68 -42.49
N ARG A 246 14.11 -11.31 -43.51
CA ARG A 246 13.20 -10.16 -43.44
C ARG A 246 12.08 -10.39 -42.42
N ASP A 247 11.57 -11.61 -42.33
CA ASP A 247 10.50 -11.97 -41.40
C ASP A 247 10.99 -11.87 -39.93
N VAL A 248 12.20 -12.40 -39.65
CA VAL A 248 12.85 -12.28 -38.33
C VAL A 248 13.13 -10.84 -37.95
N LEU A 249 13.65 -10.03 -38.88
CA LEU A 249 13.87 -8.60 -38.65
C LEU A 249 12.54 -7.86 -38.43
N GLY A 250 11.44 -8.28 -39.07
CA GLY A 250 10.10 -7.76 -38.87
C GLY A 250 9.60 -7.97 -37.44
N VAL A 251 9.67 -9.22 -36.95
CA VAL A 251 9.25 -9.60 -35.59
C VAL A 251 10.08 -8.88 -34.52
N LEU A 252 11.40 -8.75 -34.70
CA LEU A 252 12.28 -8.05 -33.76
C LEU A 252 12.08 -6.53 -33.74
N ARG A 253 11.52 -5.94 -34.82
CA ARG A 253 11.30 -4.49 -34.93
C ARG A 253 9.96 -4.07 -34.35
N ALA A 254 8.92 -4.90 -34.51
CA ALA A 254 7.61 -4.70 -33.89
C ALA A 254 7.69 -4.64 -32.35
N ASP A 255 8.59 -5.41 -31.75
CA ASP A 255 8.80 -5.49 -30.29
C ASP A 255 9.67 -4.35 -29.72
N GLN A 256 10.37 -3.59 -30.58
CA GLN A 256 11.22 -2.44 -30.20
C GLN A 256 10.60 -1.07 -30.50
N SER A 257 9.58 -1.01 -31.36
CA SER A 257 8.82 0.21 -31.59
C SER A 257 7.91 0.53 -30.40
N ARG A 258 7.95 1.81 -29.98
CA ARG A 258 7.02 2.55 -29.12
C ARG A 258 5.56 2.10 -29.23
N PRO A 259 4.69 2.47 -28.24
CA PRO A 259 3.27 2.15 -28.22
C PRO A 259 2.70 2.25 -29.63
N GLU A 260 2.11 1.14 -30.08
CA GLU A 260 1.48 0.96 -31.38
C GLU A 260 0.88 2.29 -31.83
N ALA A 261 1.48 2.89 -32.86
CA ALA A 261 0.98 4.16 -33.38
C ALA A 261 -0.51 3.94 -33.68
N PRO A 262 -1.41 4.85 -33.24
CA PRO A 262 -2.84 4.64 -33.35
C PRO A 262 -3.17 4.24 -34.79
N PRO A 263 -4.07 3.26 -35.01
CA PRO A 263 -4.41 2.80 -36.34
C PRO A 263 -4.75 4.03 -37.19
N PRO A 264 -4.21 4.13 -38.43
CA PRO A 264 -4.35 5.33 -39.25
C PRO A 264 -5.84 5.68 -39.36
N SER A 265 -6.19 6.90 -38.93
CA SER A 265 -7.56 7.40 -39.05
C SER A 265 -7.91 7.58 -40.53
N LEU A 266 -9.21 7.51 -40.84
CA LEU A 266 -9.74 7.66 -42.20
C LEU A 266 -9.36 9.00 -42.85
N ASP A 267 -8.90 9.97 -42.07
CA ASP A 267 -8.43 11.28 -42.51
C ASP A 267 -7.17 11.19 -43.40
N ARG A 268 -6.43 10.06 -43.38
CA ARG A 268 -5.24 9.82 -44.21
C ARG A 268 -5.51 9.10 -45.53
N LEU A 269 -6.76 8.70 -45.80
CA LEU A 269 -7.14 8.12 -47.09
C LEU A 269 -6.79 9.01 -48.30
N PRO A 270 -6.93 10.36 -48.25
CA PRO A 270 -6.59 11.21 -49.40
C PRO A 270 -5.09 11.16 -49.76
N GLU A 271 -4.20 11.11 -48.75
CA GLU A 271 -2.75 10.99 -48.98
C GLU A 271 -2.37 9.63 -49.56
N LEU A 272 -2.97 8.55 -49.04
CA LEU A 272 -2.69 7.19 -49.53
C LEU A 272 -3.18 6.98 -50.98
N VAL A 273 -4.31 7.58 -51.36
CA VAL A 273 -4.82 7.55 -52.75
C VAL A 273 -3.91 8.39 -53.66
N ALA A 274 -3.40 9.53 -53.18
CA ALA A 274 -2.47 10.35 -53.93
C ALA A 274 -1.13 9.62 -54.19
N ASP A 275 -0.58 8.94 -53.18
CA ASP A 275 0.65 8.14 -53.31
C ASP A 275 0.48 6.94 -54.25
N ALA A 276 -0.68 6.25 -54.18
CA ALA A 276 -1.01 5.16 -55.09
C ALA A 276 -1.14 5.61 -56.55
N ARG A 277 -1.76 6.78 -56.80
CA ARG A 277 -1.81 7.38 -58.15
C ARG A 277 -0.43 7.83 -58.63
N ALA A 278 0.39 8.39 -57.74
CA ALA A 278 1.76 8.79 -58.08
C ALA A 278 2.65 7.59 -58.45
N SER A 279 2.32 6.40 -57.94
CA SER A 279 2.98 5.13 -58.30
C SER A 279 2.33 4.41 -59.49
N GLY A 280 1.38 5.05 -60.18
CA GLY A 280 0.82 4.60 -61.45
C GLY A 280 -0.31 3.56 -61.32
N LEU A 281 -0.84 3.34 -60.12
CA LEU A 281 -2.03 2.52 -59.90
C LEU A 281 -3.27 3.39 -60.09
N ASP A 282 -4.19 2.94 -60.96
CA ASP A 282 -5.46 3.61 -61.19
C ASP A 282 -6.44 3.27 -60.06
N VAL A 283 -6.65 4.23 -59.16
CA VAL A 283 -7.52 4.08 -57.98
C VAL A 283 -8.68 5.08 -58.11
N ALA A 284 -9.88 4.54 -58.36
CA ALA A 284 -11.14 5.25 -58.54
C ALA A 284 -11.83 5.57 -57.21
#